data_AF-A0AAW1TK64-F1
#
_entry.id   AF-A0AAW1TK64-F1
#
_cell.length_a   1.000
_cell.length_b   1.000
_cell.length_c   1.000
_cell.angle_alpha   90.00
_cell.angle_beta   90.00
_cell.angle_gamma   90.00
#
_symmetry.space_group_name_H-M   'P 1'
#
loop_
_entity.id
_entity.type
_entity.pdbx_description
1 polymer ?
#
loop_
_entity_poly.entity_id
_entity_poly.type
_entity_poly.pdbx_seq_one_letter_code
_entity_poly.pdbx_strand_id
1 'polypeptide(L)'
;MSLPPYLLGPNPWATMMAQQQLAAAHAQAQAHAAAAQAHAHAMQQQMPPPHPKSDEMTEDKLQEKAQKWNQLQSKRFADKRKLGFVEAQKEEMPPEHIRKIIRDHGDMSSRKYRHDKRVYLGALKYMPHAVMKLLENMPMPWEQIRDVKVLYHITGAITFVNEIPWVIEPVYIAQWGTMWIMMRREKRDRRHFKRMRFPPFDDEEPPLDYADNVLDVEPLEAIQIELDADEDSAIAKWFYDHKPLVGTKYVNGSTYRKWNLSLPMMATLYRLGNQLLTDLVDNNYFYLFDTKSFSLQKL
;
A
#
# COMPACT_ATOMS: atom_id res chain seq x y z
N MET A 1 125.04 -32.96 -5.12
CA MET A 1 125.68 -34.13 -5.76
C MET A 1 125.31 -35.36 -4.96
N SER A 2 125.14 -36.51 -5.63
CA SER A 2 125.27 -37.91 -5.13
C SER A 2 124.54 -38.40 -3.85
N LEU A 3 123.89 -39.57 -4.00
CA LEU A 3 123.35 -40.50 -2.98
C LEU A 3 124.44 -41.51 -2.52
N PRO A 4 124.15 -42.55 -1.70
CA PRO A 4 123.16 -42.74 -0.62
C PRO A 4 123.94 -42.92 0.74
N PRO A 5 124.04 -44.06 1.49
CA PRO A 5 123.11 -45.14 1.86
C PRO A 5 123.09 -45.57 3.37
N TYR A 6 122.11 -46.44 3.71
CA TYR A 6 122.07 -47.37 4.89
C TYR A 6 121.92 -46.78 6.31
N LEU A 7 121.31 -47.46 7.31
CA LEU A 7 120.76 -48.83 7.42
C LEU A 7 119.65 -48.93 8.53
N LEU A 8 118.99 -50.10 8.64
CA LEU A 8 118.18 -50.68 9.75
C LEU A 8 116.64 -50.50 9.80
N GLY A 9 115.95 -51.65 9.95
CA GLY A 9 114.90 -51.86 10.97
C GLY A 9 113.42 -51.76 10.55
N PRO A 10 112.63 -52.86 10.57
CA PRO A 10 111.18 -52.80 10.38
C PRO A 10 110.45 -52.39 11.68
N ASN A 11 109.68 -51.30 11.64
CA ASN A 11 108.89 -50.83 12.80
C ASN A 11 107.51 -51.54 12.88
N PRO A 12 107.03 -51.90 14.10
CA PRO A 12 105.83 -52.71 14.30
C PRO A 12 104.49 -52.00 14.03
N TRP A 13 104.51 -50.80 13.44
CA TRP A 13 103.31 -49.99 13.18
C TRP A 13 102.62 -50.34 11.85
N ALA A 14 103.37 -50.92 10.90
CA ALA A 14 102.87 -51.26 9.56
C ALA A 14 101.77 -52.35 9.57
N THR A 15 101.82 -53.29 10.52
CA THR A 15 100.84 -54.38 10.65
C THR A 15 99.48 -53.89 11.18
N MET A 16 99.47 -52.93 12.11
CA MET A 16 98.22 -52.28 12.56
C MET A 16 97.53 -51.53 11.41
N MET A 17 98.28 -50.75 10.64
CA MET A 17 97.75 -49.99 9.50
C MET A 17 97.10 -50.91 8.44
N ALA A 18 97.73 -52.05 8.13
CA ALA A 18 97.16 -53.04 7.21
C ALA A 18 95.84 -53.64 7.73
N GLN A 19 95.77 -53.98 9.03
CA GLN A 19 94.55 -54.51 9.64
C GLN A 19 93.42 -53.45 9.69
N GLN A 20 93.77 -52.19 9.95
CA GLN A 20 92.82 -51.08 9.97
C GLN A 20 92.29 -50.73 8.57
N GLN A 21 93.11 -50.82 7.52
CA GLN A 21 92.66 -50.64 6.13
C GLN A 21 91.72 -51.76 5.67
N LEU A 22 91.98 -53.02 6.05
CA LEU A 22 91.08 -54.15 5.77
C LEU A 22 89.70 -53.99 6.45
N ALA A 23 89.68 -53.51 7.70
CA ALA A 23 88.44 -53.19 8.40
C ALA A 23 87.69 -52.01 7.76
N ALA A 24 88.40 -50.94 7.36
CA ALA A 24 87.82 -49.78 6.70
C ALA A 24 87.19 -50.15 5.33
N ALA A 25 87.84 -51.01 4.55
CA ALA A 25 87.32 -51.49 3.27
C ALA A 25 86.01 -52.29 3.44
N HIS A 26 85.91 -53.15 4.45
CA HIS A 26 84.67 -53.86 4.78
C HIS A 26 83.55 -52.91 5.23
N ALA A 27 83.87 -51.91 6.07
CA ALA A 27 82.90 -50.91 6.50
C ALA A 27 82.37 -50.06 5.32
N GLN A 28 83.25 -49.66 4.39
CA GLN A 28 82.83 -48.94 3.17
C GLN A 28 81.97 -49.81 2.25
N ALA A 29 82.30 -51.09 2.06
CA ALA A 29 81.49 -52.01 1.27
C ALA A 29 80.06 -52.17 1.84
N GLN A 30 79.93 -52.32 3.17
CA GLN A 30 78.62 -52.38 3.83
C GLN A 30 77.86 -51.03 3.76
N ALA A 31 78.56 -49.91 3.91
CA ALA A 31 77.95 -48.57 3.77
C ALA A 31 77.39 -48.33 2.36
N HIS A 32 78.11 -48.75 1.30
CA HIS A 32 77.60 -48.65 -0.08
C HIS A 32 76.41 -49.57 -0.34
N ALA A 33 76.38 -50.78 0.23
CA ALA A 33 75.22 -51.68 0.14
C ALA A 33 73.98 -51.09 0.83
N ALA A 34 74.14 -50.52 2.03
CA ALA A 34 73.06 -49.85 2.76
C ALA A 34 72.56 -48.60 2.01
N ALA A 35 73.46 -47.79 1.44
CA ALA A 35 73.11 -46.62 0.64
C ALA A 35 72.29 -47.00 -0.61
N ALA A 36 72.64 -48.10 -1.30
CA ALA A 36 71.88 -48.59 -2.45
C ALA A 36 70.44 -49.03 -2.07
N GLN A 37 70.28 -49.73 -0.93
CA GLN A 37 68.96 -50.13 -0.44
C GLN A 37 68.10 -48.94 0.01
N ALA A 38 68.72 -47.92 0.62
CA ALA A 38 68.05 -46.66 0.96
C ALA A 38 67.59 -45.89 -0.30
N HIS A 39 68.44 -45.85 -1.34
CA HIS A 39 68.09 -45.17 -2.59
C HIS A 39 66.93 -45.85 -3.33
N ALA A 40 66.83 -47.19 -3.25
CA ALA A 40 65.71 -47.95 -3.80
C ALA A 40 64.38 -47.66 -3.08
N HIS A 41 64.39 -47.53 -1.75
CA HIS A 41 63.20 -47.13 -0.99
C HIS A 41 62.78 -45.68 -1.25
N ALA A 42 63.75 -44.76 -1.42
CA ALA A 42 63.48 -43.36 -1.72
C ALA A 42 62.71 -43.17 -3.04
N MET A 43 62.99 -43.98 -4.07
CA MET A 43 62.30 -43.87 -5.36
C MET A 43 60.85 -44.40 -5.35
N GLN A 44 60.40 -45.12 -4.31
CA GLN A 44 58.99 -45.55 -4.19
C GLN A 44 58.08 -44.49 -3.55
N GLN A 45 58.60 -43.36 -3.06
CA GLN A 45 57.78 -42.29 -2.43
C GLN A 45 57.62 -41.03 -3.31
N GLN A 46 57.98 -41.09 -4.59
CA GLN A 46 57.74 -40.00 -5.56
C GLN A 46 56.70 -40.37 -6.62
N MET A 47 55.48 -40.65 -6.18
CA MET A 47 54.28 -40.35 -6.97
C MET A 47 53.63 -39.08 -6.41
N PRO A 48 53.28 -38.08 -7.25
CA PRO A 48 52.47 -36.97 -6.78
C PRO A 48 51.12 -37.50 -6.27
N PRO A 49 50.53 -36.91 -5.21
CA PRO A 49 49.19 -37.29 -4.79
C PRO A 49 48.23 -37.08 -5.97
N PRO A 50 47.36 -38.05 -6.29
CA PRO A 50 46.43 -37.89 -7.39
C PRO A 50 45.58 -36.64 -7.16
N HIS A 51 45.40 -35.83 -8.21
CA HIS A 51 44.38 -34.79 -8.19
C HIS A 51 43.06 -35.40 -7.69
N PRO A 52 42.34 -34.74 -6.77
CA PRO A 52 41.08 -35.27 -6.27
C PRO A 52 40.18 -35.52 -7.48
N LYS A 53 39.84 -36.79 -7.71
CA LYS A 53 38.87 -37.16 -8.73
C LYS A 53 37.63 -36.31 -8.47
N SER A 54 37.10 -35.66 -9.51
CA SER A 54 35.81 -34.97 -9.39
C SER A 54 34.81 -35.98 -8.83
N ASP A 55 34.17 -35.65 -7.70
CA ASP A 55 33.06 -36.45 -7.18
C ASP A 55 32.07 -36.67 -8.32
N GLU A 56 31.94 -37.92 -8.76
CA GLU A 56 30.94 -38.33 -9.75
C GLU A 56 29.58 -38.24 -9.06
N MET A 57 29.06 -37.02 -9.06
CA MET A 57 27.75 -36.66 -8.55
C MET A 57 26.71 -37.56 -9.20
N THR A 58 26.21 -38.50 -8.41
CA THR A 58 25.18 -39.46 -8.81
C THR A 58 24.01 -38.72 -9.46
N GLU A 59 23.42 -39.30 -10.51
CA GLU A 59 22.32 -38.71 -11.30
C GLU A 59 21.24 -38.07 -10.40
N ASP A 60 20.83 -38.78 -9.35
CA ASP A 60 19.85 -38.33 -8.35
C ASP A 60 20.27 -37.05 -7.61
N LYS A 61 21.56 -36.91 -7.25
CA LYS A 61 22.11 -35.72 -6.60
C LYS A 61 22.16 -34.53 -7.55
N LEU A 62 22.35 -34.79 -8.85
CA LEU A 62 22.27 -33.79 -9.91
C LEU A 62 20.82 -33.33 -10.13
N GLN A 63 19.86 -34.26 -10.16
CA GLN A 63 18.43 -33.95 -10.23
C GLN A 63 17.95 -33.19 -9.00
N GLU A 64 18.33 -33.60 -7.77
CA GLU A 64 17.98 -32.91 -6.53
C GLU A 64 18.55 -31.48 -6.51
N LYS A 65 19.80 -31.30 -6.98
CA LYS A 65 20.44 -29.98 -7.12
C LYS A 65 19.73 -29.12 -8.18
N ALA A 66 19.29 -29.70 -9.29
CA ALA A 66 18.52 -29.00 -10.33
C ALA A 66 17.11 -28.61 -9.83
N GLN A 67 16.42 -29.47 -9.08
CA GLN A 67 15.15 -29.13 -8.44
C GLN A 67 15.32 -28.01 -7.41
N LYS A 68 16.34 -28.08 -6.55
CA LYS A 68 16.68 -27.03 -5.58
C LYS A 68 17.04 -25.71 -6.29
N TRP A 69 17.78 -25.75 -7.40
CA TRP A 69 18.05 -24.58 -8.23
C TRP A 69 16.74 -23.99 -8.79
N ASN A 70 15.89 -24.80 -9.42
CA ASN A 70 14.63 -24.33 -10.00
C ASN A 70 13.71 -23.71 -8.94
N GLN A 71 13.54 -24.36 -7.78
CA GLN A 71 12.79 -23.79 -6.66
C GLN A 71 13.38 -22.46 -6.17
N LEU A 72 14.71 -22.34 -6.07
CA LEU A 72 15.37 -21.09 -5.70
C LEU A 72 15.17 -20.01 -6.76
N GLN A 73 15.31 -20.35 -8.04
CA GLN A 73 15.22 -19.42 -9.17
C GLN A 73 13.79 -18.91 -9.35
N SER A 74 12.78 -19.78 -9.32
CA SER A 74 11.36 -19.40 -9.34
C SER A 74 10.98 -18.55 -8.12
N LYS A 75 11.53 -18.82 -6.93
CA LYS A 75 11.31 -17.97 -5.74
C LYS A 75 12.08 -16.64 -5.80
N ARG A 76 13.23 -16.58 -6.50
CA ARG A 76 14.07 -15.39 -6.66
C ARG A 76 13.51 -14.41 -7.69
N PHE A 77 13.04 -14.93 -8.83
CA PHE A 77 12.56 -14.15 -9.97
C PHE A 77 11.03 -14.16 -10.15
N ALA A 78 10.28 -14.60 -9.13
CA ALA A 78 8.83 -14.43 -9.06
C ALA A 78 8.43 -12.95 -9.28
N ASP A 79 7.29 -12.69 -9.93
CA ASP A 79 6.86 -11.34 -10.32
C ASP A 79 6.80 -10.36 -9.14
N LYS A 80 6.42 -10.84 -7.95
CA LYS A 80 6.43 -10.09 -6.68
C LYS A 80 7.82 -9.67 -6.17
N ARG A 81 8.89 -9.94 -6.92
CA ARG A 81 10.27 -9.50 -6.67
C ARG A 81 10.89 -8.75 -7.85
N LYS A 82 10.11 -8.46 -8.90
CA LYS A 82 10.56 -7.59 -9.99
C LYS A 82 10.74 -6.15 -9.48
N LEU A 83 11.73 -5.45 -10.01
CA LEU A 83 11.93 -4.03 -9.72
C LEU A 83 10.71 -3.25 -10.20
N GLY A 84 10.11 -2.44 -9.33
CA GLY A 84 8.83 -1.76 -9.62
C GLY A 84 7.57 -2.61 -9.41
N PHE A 85 7.66 -3.79 -8.78
CA PHE A 85 6.47 -4.48 -8.30
C PHE A 85 5.74 -3.64 -7.26
N VAL A 86 4.48 -3.31 -7.54
CA VAL A 86 3.56 -2.65 -6.60
C VAL A 86 2.81 -3.74 -5.84
N GLU A 87 2.84 -3.68 -4.51
CA GLU A 87 2.10 -4.60 -3.65
C GLU A 87 0.58 -4.42 -3.81
N ALA A 88 -0.20 -5.45 -3.49
CA ALA A 88 -1.66 -5.42 -3.64
C ALA A 88 -2.27 -4.21 -2.91
N GLN A 89 -3.23 -3.55 -3.56
CA GLN A 89 -3.96 -2.44 -2.94
C GLN A 89 -4.69 -2.96 -1.69
N LYS A 90 -4.69 -2.15 -0.61
CA LYS A 90 -5.44 -2.48 0.60
C LYS A 90 -6.93 -2.55 0.29
N GLU A 91 -7.52 -3.72 0.55
CA GLU A 91 -8.95 -3.98 0.39
C GLU A 91 -9.76 -3.30 1.51
N GLU A 92 -11.08 -3.22 1.32
CA GLU A 92 -11.97 -2.53 2.25
C GLU A 92 -12.32 -3.45 3.44
N MET A 93 -12.06 -2.98 4.66
CA MET A 93 -12.32 -3.75 5.89
C MET A 93 -13.81 -3.72 6.26
N PRO A 94 -14.36 -4.78 6.89
CA PRO A 94 -15.75 -4.79 7.35
C PRO A 94 -16.08 -3.60 8.27
N PRO A 95 -17.26 -2.95 8.13
CA PRO A 95 -17.60 -1.74 8.88
C PRO A 95 -17.73 -1.98 10.40
N GLU A 96 -18.02 -3.21 10.81
CA GLU A 96 -18.00 -3.61 12.23
C GLU A 96 -16.63 -3.45 12.88
N HIS A 97 -15.53 -3.56 12.11
CA HIS A 97 -14.17 -3.50 12.65
C HIS A 97 -13.87 -2.13 13.27
N ILE A 98 -14.19 -1.04 12.57
CA ILE A 98 -14.03 0.32 13.10
C ILE A 98 -15.03 0.60 14.23
N ARG A 99 -16.31 0.20 14.09
CA ARG A 99 -17.34 0.36 15.14
C ARG A 99 -16.87 -0.28 16.46
N LYS A 100 -16.38 -1.53 16.38
CA LYS A 100 -15.84 -2.25 17.54
C LYS A 100 -14.59 -1.59 18.10
N ILE A 101 -13.63 -1.14 17.28
CA ILE A 101 -12.44 -0.44 17.77
C ILE A 101 -12.83 0.79 18.59
N ILE A 102 -13.76 1.61 18.10
CA ILE A 102 -14.22 2.82 18.81
C ILE A 102 -14.90 2.44 20.14
N ARG A 103 -15.83 1.47 20.13
CA ARG A 103 -16.55 0.99 21.32
C ARG A 103 -15.62 0.36 22.37
N ASP A 104 -14.58 -0.36 21.93
CA ASP A 104 -13.57 -0.98 22.79
C ASP A 104 -12.65 0.06 23.48
N HIS A 105 -12.37 1.20 22.82
CA HIS A 105 -11.51 2.27 23.37
C HIS A 105 -12.29 3.27 24.26
N GLY A 106 -13.52 3.62 23.86
CA GLY A 106 -14.43 4.48 24.62
C GLY A 106 -13.82 5.84 25.00
N ASP A 107 -14.01 6.23 26.26
CA ASP A 107 -13.48 7.46 26.87
C ASP A 107 -11.96 7.40 27.17
N MET A 108 -11.30 6.30 26.82
CA MET A 108 -9.90 6.00 27.16
C MET A 108 -9.61 5.96 28.67
N SER A 109 -10.58 5.86 29.57
CA SER A 109 -10.35 5.70 31.03
C SER A 109 -9.53 4.43 31.34
N SER A 110 -9.81 3.34 30.63
CA SER A 110 -9.24 2.03 30.85
C SER A 110 -7.70 2.00 30.76
N ARG A 111 -7.07 1.38 31.76
CA ARG A 111 -5.61 1.14 31.80
C ARG A 111 -5.11 0.28 30.63
N LYS A 112 -5.98 -0.50 29.96
CA LYS A 112 -5.65 -1.36 28.81
C LYS A 112 -5.03 -0.56 27.66
N TYR A 113 -5.65 0.56 27.29
CA TYR A 113 -5.29 1.40 26.13
C TYR A 113 -4.36 2.57 26.51
N ARG A 114 -3.57 2.43 27.58
CA ARG A 114 -2.67 3.48 28.09
C ARG A 114 -1.66 3.94 27.03
N HIS A 115 -1.17 3.04 26.19
CA HIS A 115 -0.15 3.31 25.17
C HIS A 115 -0.71 4.21 24.06
N ASP A 116 -1.97 3.99 23.69
CA ASP A 116 -2.65 4.61 22.56
C ASP A 116 -3.06 6.07 22.86
N LYS A 117 -3.17 6.46 24.14
CA LYS A 117 -3.45 7.86 24.55
C LYS A 117 -2.53 8.89 23.89
N ARG A 118 -1.25 8.55 23.69
CA ARG A 118 -0.28 9.43 22.99
C ARG A 118 -0.66 9.64 21.52
N VAL A 119 -1.24 8.62 20.88
CA VAL A 119 -1.67 8.66 19.48
C VAL A 119 -2.92 9.52 19.31
N TYR A 120 -3.91 9.38 20.21
CA TYR A 120 -5.10 10.24 20.24
C TYR A 120 -4.73 11.73 20.38
N LEU A 121 -3.82 12.07 21.30
CA LEU A 121 -3.31 13.44 21.43
C LEU A 121 -2.55 13.94 20.18
N GLY A 122 -1.79 13.07 19.52
CA GLY A 122 -1.12 13.41 18.26
C GLY A 122 -2.09 13.59 17.08
N ALA A 123 -3.20 12.86 17.08
CA ALA A 123 -4.21 12.90 16.03
C ALA A 123 -5.01 14.21 16.01
N LEU A 124 -5.15 14.89 17.15
CA LEU A 124 -5.83 16.19 17.29
C LEU A 124 -5.33 17.24 16.29
N LYS A 125 -4.04 17.21 15.93
CA LYS A 125 -3.43 18.06 14.88
C LYS A 125 -4.17 18.00 13.54
N TYR A 126 -4.76 16.86 13.22
CA TYR A 126 -5.44 16.59 11.94
C TYR A 126 -6.97 16.69 12.04
N MET A 127 -7.51 16.96 13.24
CA MET A 127 -8.96 17.10 13.46
C MET A 127 -9.63 18.13 12.54
N PRO A 128 -9.05 19.32 12.26
CA PRO A 128 -9.66 20.27 11.31
C PRO A 128 -9.82 19.71 9.90
N HIS A 129 -8.92 18.82 9.46
CA HIS A 129 -9.02 18.16 8.15
C HIS A 129 -10.10 17.07 8.14
N ALA A 130 -10.23 16.29 9.23
CA ALA A 130 -11.32 15.33 9.38
C ALA A 130 -12.70 16.01 9.38
N VAL A 131 -12.85 17.10 10.15
CA VAL A 131 -14.09 17.90 10.19
C VAL A 131 -14.40 18.52 8.82
N MET A 132 -13.40 19.07 8.12
CA MET A 132 -13.58 19.60 6.76
C MET A 132 -14.09 18.51 5.81
N LYS A 133 -13.45 17.33 5.77
CA LYS A 133 -13.84 16.21 4.90
C LYS A 133 -15.22 15.64 5.25
N LEU A 134 -15.61 15.67 6.52
CA LEU A 134 -16.94 15.26 6.99
C LEU A 134 -18.03 16.23 6.50
N LEU A 135 -17.84 17.53 6.72
CA LEU A 135 -18.81 18.57 6.31
C LEU A 135 -18.92 18.70 4.78
N GLU A 136 -17.82 18.51 4.05
CA GLU A 136 -17.80 18.48 2.59
C GLU A 136 -18.72 17.39 2.02
N ASN A 137 -18.85 16.25 2.69
CA ASN A 137 -19.61 15.09 2.22
C ASN A 137 -21.01 14.96 2.86
N MET A 138 -21.57 16.02 3.47
CA MET A 138 -22.93 16.00 4.03
C MET A 138 -23.99 15.52 3.02
N PRO A 139 -24.93 14.62 3.44
CA PRO A 139 -26.00 14.14 2.57
C PRO A 139 -26.91 15.29 2.11
N MET A 140 -27.41 15.20 0.88
CA MET A 140 -28.30 16.21 0.31
C MET A 140 -29.76 15.96 0.71
N PRO A 141 -30.67 16.96 0.71
CA PRO A 141 -32.02 16.82 1.24
C PRO A 141 -32.93 15.78 0.55
N TRP A 142 -32.53 15.28 -0.61
CA TRP A 142 -33.20 14.23 -1.39
C TRP A 142 -32.63 12.82 -1.16
N GLU A 143 -31.53 12.70 -0.41
CA GLU A 143 -30.89 11.44 -0.01
C GLU A 143 -31.29 11.08 1.43
N GLN A 144 -31.69 9.84 1.69
CA GLN A 144 -31.99 9.36 3.05
C GLN A 144 -30.71 8.95 3.81
N ILE A 145 -29.85 8.18 3.14
CA ILE A 145 -28.60 7.64 3.66
C ILE A 145 -27.51 7.85 2.61
N ARG A 146 -26.31 8.23 3.05
CA ARG A 146 -25.12 8.30 2.19
C ARG A 146 -23.98 7.49 2.81
N ASP A 147 -23.69 6.35 2.20
CA ASP A 147 -22.42 5.65 2.44
C ASP A 147 -21.26 6.42 1.81
N VAL A 148 -20.22 6.67 2.61
CA VAL A 148 -19.00 7.37 2.21
C VAL A 148 -17.77 6.52 2.52
N LYS A 149 -16.74 6.58 1.67
CA LYS A 149 -15.49 5.84 1.93
C LYS A 149 -14.71 6.48 3.07
N VAL A 150 -14.25 5.65 4.03
CA VAL A 150 -13.61 6.11 5.27
C VAL A 150 -12.20 5.56 5.40
N LEU A 151 -11.25 6.43 5.77
CA LEU A 151 -9.88 6.09 6.14
C LEU A 151 -9.68 6.35 7.64
N TYR A 152 -9.44 5.31 8.42
CA TYR A 152 -9.36 5.38 9.88
C TYR A 152 -7.99 4.95 10.42
N HIS A 153 -7.59 5.49 11.57
CA HIS A 153 -6.41 5.02 12.29
C HIS A 153 -6.67 3.66 12.95
N ILE A 154 -5.69 2.75 12.96
CA ILE A 154 -5.86 1.36 13.45
C ILE A 154 -6.30 1.27 14.93
N THR A 155 -6.06 2.31 15.73
CA THR A 155 -6.49 2.43 17.14
C THR A 155 -7.77 3.26 17.33
N GLY A 156 -8.47 3.64 16.26
CA GLY A 156 -9.64 4.52 16.32
C GLY A 156 -9.35 6.00 16.57
N ALA A 157 -8.08 6.39 16.73
CA ALA A 157 -7.66 7.73 17.16
C ALA A 157 -8.13 8.90 16.27
N ILE A 158 -8.39 8.67 14.98
CA ILE A 158 -9.03 9.62 14.06
C ILE A 158 -9.57 8.89 12.83
N THR A 159 -10.61 9.48 12.23
CA THR A 159 -11.38 8.94 11.12
C THR A 159 -11.59 10.05 10.08
N PHE A 160 -11.20 9.81 8.83
CA PHE A 160 -11.34 10.76 7.73
C PHE A 160 -12.31 10.22 6.67
N VAL A 161 -13.16 11.09 6.13
CA VAL A 161 -13.92 10.76 4.90
C VAL A 161 -12.96 10.89 3.71
N ASN A 162 -12.64 9.77 3.08
CA ASN A 162 -11.69 9.64 1.98
C ASN A 162 -12.39 9.78 0.62
N GLU A 163 -13.23 10.81 0.50
CA GLU A 163 -14.13 11.00 -0.64
C GLU A 163 -14.29 12.48 -0.98
N ILE A 164 -14.51 12.78 -2.26
CA ILE A 164 -14.78 14.13 -2.79
C ILE A 164 -16.13 14.05 -3.50
N PRO A 165 -17.10 14.93 -3.19
CA PRO A 165 -18.45 14.89 -3.76
C PRO A 165 -18.45 15.47 -5.18
N TRP A 166 -18.01 14.67 -6.14
CA TRP A 166 -18.16 15.01 -7.56
C TRP A 166 -19.64 14.93 -7.94
N VAL A 167 -20.21 16.04 -8.43
CA VAL A 167 -21.60 16.15 -8.88
C VAL A 167 -21.65 16.56 -10.36
N ILE A 168 -22.71 16.18 -11.06
CA ILE A 168 -22.98 16.67 -12.42
C ILE A 168 -23.75 17.98 -12.30
N GLU A 169 -23.10 19.10 -12.65
CA GLU A 169 -23.61 20.47 -12.50
C GLU A 169 -25.08 20.68 -12.93
N PRO A 170 -25.51 20.36 -14.17
CA PRO A 170 -26.92 20.55 -14.56
C PRO A 170 -27.90 19.64 -13.80
N VAL A 171 -27.46 18.47 -13.31
CA VAL A 171 -28.28 17.61 -12.44
C VAL A 171 -28.41 18.23 -11.06
N TYR A 172 -27.31 18.71 -10.49
CA TYR A 172 -27.26 19.31 -9.16
C TYR A 172 -28.09 20.61 -9.08
N ILE A 173 -28.03 21.46 -10.11
CA ILE A 173 -28.87 22.66 -10.22
C ILE A 173 -30.36 22.28 -10.32
N ALA A 174 -30.71 21.27 -11.12
CA ALA A 174 -32.08 20.79 -11.22
C ALA A 174 -32.59 20.17 -9.91
N GLN A 175 -31.77 19.37 -9.21
CA GLN A 175 -32.09 18.80 -7.90
C GLN A 175 -32.43 19.92 -6.90
N TRP A 176 -31.56 20.93 -6.75
CA TRP A 176 -31.84 22.11 -5.92
C TRP A 176 -33.05 22.93 -6.41
N GLY A 177 -33.31 22.98 -7.72
CA GLY A 177 -34.52 23.58 -8.30
C GLY A 177 -35.80 22.89 -7.80
N THR A 178 -35.83 21.55 -7.79
CA THR A 178 -36.95 20.79 -7.20
C THR A 178 -37.05 20.99 -5.68
N MET A 179 -35.93 21.07 -4.95
CA MET A 179 -35.94 21.37 -3.51
C MET A 179 -36.54 22.75 -3.22
N TRP A 180 -36.19 23.76 -4.01
CA TRP A 180 -36.74 25.11 -3.89
C TRP A 180 -38.25 25.13 -4.11
N ILE A 181 -38.77 24.36 -5.08
CA ILE A 181 -40.22 24.21 -5.30
C ILE A 181 -40.88 23.55 -4.09
N MET A 182 -40.36 22.40 -3.62
CA MET A 182 -40.98 21.65 -2.52
C MET A 182 -40.91 22.39 -1.18
N MET A 183 -39.76 22.97 -0.82
CA MET A 183 -39.63 23.78 0.41
C MET A 183 -40.54 25.01 0.39
N ARG A 184 -40.85 25.58 -0.79
CA ARG A 184 -41.84 26.69 -0.92
C ARG A 184 -43.28 26.21 -0.82
N ARG A 185 -43.63 25.02 -1.34
CA ARG A 185 -44.95 24.39 -1.19
C ARG A 185 -45.21 24.04 0.28
N GLU A 186 -44.33 23.23 0.89
CA GLU A 186 -44.40 22.84 2.30
C GLU A 186 -44.52 24.06 3.24
N LYS A 187 -43.70 25.11 3.04
CA LYS A 187 -43.78 26.34 3.85
C LYS A 187 -45.08 27.15 3.65
N ARG A 188 -45.75 27.01 2.51
CA ARG A 188 -47.06 27.65 2.24
C ARG A 188 -48.21 26.87 2.88
N ASP A 189 -48.17 25.55 2.77
CA ASP A 189 -49.30 24.68 3.12
C ASP A 189 -49.31 24.27 4.61
N ARG A 190 -48.13 24.22 5.25
CA ARG A 190 -47.97 23.83 6.65
C ARG A 190 -48.28 24.95 7.64
N ARG A 191 -49.45 24.86 8.29
CA ARG A 191 -49.94 25.82 9.30
C ARG A 191 -48.99 26.10 10.48
N HIS A 192 -48.19 25.10 10.91
CA HIS A 192 -47.24 25.27 12.02
C HIS A 192 -45.90 24.61 11.68
N PHE A 193 -44.91 25.45 11.37
CA PHE A 193 -43.53 25.02 11.14
C PHE A 193 -42.69 25.22 12.42
N LYS A 194 -42.59 24.17 13.24
CA LYS A 194 -41.75 24.14 14.43
C LYS A 194 -40.28 23.99 14.01
N ARG A 195 -39.45 25.01 14.30
CA ARG A 195 -37.99 24.93 14.09
C ARG A 195 -37.36 24.00 15.14
N MET A 196 -36.23 23.37 14.78
CA MET A 196 -35.40 22.64 15.74
C MET A 196 -34.84 23.59 16.82
N ARG A 197 -34.53 23.03 17.99
CA ARG A 197 -33.75 23.72 19.02
C ARG A 197 -32.25 23.49 18.77
N PHE A 198 -31.43 24.43 19.21
CA PHE A 198 -29.98 24.34 19.16
C PHE A 198 -29.41 24.73 20.55
N PRO A 199 -28.54 23.91 21.16
CA PRO A 199 -28.13 22.57 20.70
C PRO A 199 -29.32 21.57 20.63
N PRO A 200 -29.21 20.48 19.84
CA PRO A 200 -30.26 19.46 19.77
C PRO A 200 -30.28 18.49 20.96
N PHE A 201 -29.12 18.27 21.58
CA PHE A 201 -28.86 17.42 22.75
C PHE A 201 -28.41 18.30 23.93
N ASP A 202 -28.41 17.74 25.15
CA ASP A 202 -27.93 18.44 26.35
C ASP A 202 -26.40 18.30 26.53
N ASP A 203 -25.77 19.24 27.24
CA ASP A 203 -24.29 19.27 27.38
C ASP A 203 -23.74 18.10 28.23
N GLU A 204 -24.58 17.52 29.10
CA GLU A 204 -24.27 16.34 29.94
C GLU A 204 -24.68 15.00 29.27
N GLU A 205 -25.30 15.04 28.08
CA GLU A 205 -25.76 13.83 27.38
C GLU A 205 -24.61 13.17 26.59
N PRO A 206 -24.27 11.89 26.86
CA PRO A 206 -23.19 11.21 26.14
C PRO A 206 -23.59 10.94 24.67
N PRO A 207 -22.65 11.04 23.70
CA PRO A 207 -22.95 10.75 22.30
C PRO A 207 -23.55 9.36 22.08
N LEU A 208 -24.72 9.31 21.43
CA LEU A 208 -25.46 8.08 21.14
C LEU A 208 -24.65 7.14 20.22
N ASP A 209 -24.58 5.84 20.55
CA ASP A 209 -23.98 4.84 19.66
C ASP A 209 -24.91 4.60 18.45
N TYR A 210 -24.36 4.80 17.26
CA TYR A 210 -25.03 4.54 15.99
C TYR A 210 -25.48 3.08 15.85
N ALA A 211 -24.69 2.12 16.36
CA ALA A 211 -24.99 0.70 16.24
C ALA A 211 -26.26 0.30 17.03
N ASP A 212 -26.43 0.85 18.24
CA ASP A 212 -27.50 0.46 19.16
C ASP A 212 -28.77 1.33 18.99
N ASN A 213 -28.68 2.53 18.39
CA ASN A 213 -29.78 3.50 18.35
C ASN A 213 -30.23 3.95 16.94
N VAL A 214 -29.42 3.74 15.89
CA VAL A 214 -29.67 4.33 14.56
C VAL A 214 -29.68 3.29 13.44
N LEU A 215 -28.87 2.23 13.54
CA LEU A 215 -28.71 1.22 12.48
C LEU A 215 -30.02 0.52 12.08
N ASP A 216 -30.87 0.19 13.06
CA ASP A 216 -32.13 -0.55 12.87
C ASP A 216 -33.35 0.38 12.68
N VAL A 217 -33.15 1.70 12.63
CA VAL A 217 -34.23 2.68 12.49
C VAL A 217 -34.36 3.10 11.02
N GLU A 218 -35.51 2.82 10.42
CA GLU A 218 -35.81 3.24 9.04
C GLU A 218 -35.76 4.77 8.92
N PRO A 219 -34.99 5.33 7.95
CA PRO A 219 -34.89 6.78 7.78
C PRO A 219 -36.21 7.35 7.29
N LEU A 220 -36.51 8.59 7.70
CA LEU A 220 -37.68 9.32 7.20
C LEU A 220 -37.57 9.53 5.68
N GLU A 221 -38.71 9.71 5.03
CA GLU A 221 -38.80 10.04 3.60
C GLU A 221 -38.00 11.32 3.29
N ALA A 222 -37.16 11.27 2.26
CA ALA A 222 -36.38 12.42 1.83
C ALA A 222 -37.23 13.39 0.99
N ILE A 223 -36.79 14.64 0.86
CA ILE A 223 -37.51 15.62 0.05
C ILE A 223 -37.31 15.26 -1.42
N GLN A 224 -38.37 14.81 -2.09
CA GLN A 224 -38.37 14.46 -3.51
C GLN A 224 -39.64 15.03 -4.18
N ILE A 225 -39.60 15.24 -5.50
CA ILE A 225 -40.79 15.59 -6.29
C ILE A 225 -41.32 14.35 -7.02
N GLU A 226 -42.65 14.25 -7.08
CA GLU A 226 -43.33 13.40 -8.05
C GLU A 226 -42.98 13.92 -9.45
N LEU A 227 -42.09 13.21 -10.13
CA LEU A 227 -41.68 13.48 -11.52
C LEU A 227 -42.72 12.89 -12.48
N ASP A 228 -42.99 13.56 -13.59
CA ASP A 228 -43.97 13.06 -14.55
C ASP A 228 -43.44 11.85 -15.34
N ALA A 229 -44.29 10.84 -15.54
CA ALA A 229 -43.92 9.60 -16.20
C ALA A 229 -43.59 9.79 -17.69
N ASP A 230 -44.19 10.80 -18.34
CA ASP A 230 -44.00 11.11 -19.76
C ASP A 230 -42.99 12.25 -19.98
N GLU A 231 -43.19 13.44 -19.38
CA GLU A 231 -42.29 14.60 -19.55
C GLU A 231 -40.91 14.42 -18.90
N ASP A 232 -40.83 13.81 -17.71
CA ASP A 232 -39.57 13.57 -16.99
C ASP A 232 -38.98 12.16 -17.24
N SER A 233 -39.57 11.40 -18.17
CA SER A 233 -39.18 10.02 -18.55
C SER A 233 -37.68 9.81 -18.79
N ALA A 234 -36.96 10.83 -19.28
CA ALA A 234 -35.52 10.80 -19.54
C ALA A 234 -34.65 10.79 -18.27
N ILE A 235 -35.17 11.26 -17.13
CA ILE A 235 -34.43 11.46 -15.88
C ILE A 235 -35.02 10.69 -14.68
N ALA A 236 -36.32 10.40 -14.68
CA ALA A 236 -37.06 9.96 -13.50
C ALA A 236 -36.51 8.71 -12.78
N LYS A 237 -35.79 7.84 -13.50
CA LYS A 237 -35.22 6.59 -12.96
C LYS A 237 -33.94 6.75 -12.14
N TRP A 238 -33.30 7.92 -12.17
CA TRP A 238 -31.98 8.15 -11.56
C TRP A 238 -31.83 9.53 -10.92
N PHE A 239 -32.82 10.42 -11.06
CA PHE A 239 -32.67 11.85 -10.72
C PHE A 239 -32.30 12.13 -9.25
N TYR A 240 -32.70 11.27 -8.31
CA TYR A 240 -32.40 11.40 -6.88
C TYR A 240 -31.33 10.42 -6.36
N ASP A 241 -30.63 9.71 -7.24
CA ASP A 241 -29.46 8.91 -6.85
C ASP A 241 -28.34 9.82 -6.28
N HIS A 242 -27.58 9.33 -5.30
CA HIS A 242 -26.36 9.99 -4.81
C HIS A 242 -25.31 10.17 -5.95
N LYS A 243 -25.19 9.18 -6.84
CA LYS A 243 -24.30 9.22 -8.02
C LYS A 243 -25.02 8.67 -9.26
N PRO A 244 -25.86 9.48 -9.91
CA PRO A 244 -26.67 9.04 -11.03
C PRO A 244 -25.83 8.55 -12.21
N LEU A 245 -26.41 7.68 -13.03
CA LEU A 245 -25.84 7.21 -14.30
C LEU A 245 -24.49 6.45 -14.20
N VAL A 246 -23.97 6.15 -13.01
CA VAL A 246 -22.74 5.34 -12.84
C VAL A 246 -22.89 3.97 -13.51
N GLY A 247 -21.86 3.57 -14.27
CA GLY A 247 -21.87 2.34 -15.07
C GLY A 247 -22.51 2.49 -16.47
N THR A 248 -23.15 3.62 -16.77
CA THR A 248 -23.70 3.90 -18.11
C THR A 248 -22.70 4.61 -19.03
N LYS A 249 -23.02 4.68 -20.32
CA LYS A 249 -22.26 5.44 -21.33
C LYS A 249 -22.17 6.97 -21.08
N TYR A 250 -22.98 7.52 -20.18
CA TYR A 250 -23.11 8.96 -19.97
C TYR A 250 -22.02 9.52 -19.02
N VAL A 251 -21.29 8.66 -18.29
CA VAL A 251 -20.20 9.05 -17.37
C VAL A 251 -18.99 8.14 -17.52
N ASN A 252 -17.80 8.61 -17.15
CA ASN A 252 -16.53 7.89 -17.36
C ASN A 252 -16.24 6.72 -16.37
N GLY A 253 -17.28 6.16 -15.75
CA GLY A 253 -17.18 5.15 -14.69
C GLY A 253 -17.11 5.72 -13.27
N SER A 254 -16.75 4.88 -12.30
CA SER A 254 -16.81 5.15 -10.85
C SER A 254 -15.96 6.32 -10.34
N THR A 255 -15.03 6.85 -11.15
CA THR A 255 -14.26 8.06 -10.81
C THR A 255 -15.05 9.35 -11.02
N TYR A 256 -16.14 9.31 -11.82
CA TYR A 256 -17.16 10.35 -11.91
C TYR A 256 -16.64 11.78 -12.19
N ARG A 257 -15.65 11.90 -13.10
CA ARG A 257 -14.97 13.17 -13.45
C ARG A 257 -15.44 13.80 -14.75
N LYS A 258 -16.06 13.04 -15.64
CA LYS A 258 -16.55 13.49 -16.95
C LYS A 258 -17.93 12.92 -17.20
N TRP A 259 -18.83 13.79 -17.63
CA TRP A 259 -20.20 13.48 -18.05
C TRP A 259 -20.42 13.94 -19.49
N ASN A 260 -21.38 13.30 -20.17
CA ASN A 260 -21.85 13.66 -21.50
C ASN A 260 -23.33 13.26 -21.56
N LEU A 261 -24.24 14.24 -21.45
CA LEU A 261 -25.69 14.00 -21.37
C LEU A 261 -26.37 14.17 -22.73
N SER A 262 -27.49 13.48 -22.96
CA SER A 262 -28.26 13.65 -24.20
C SER A 262 -29.15 14.89 -24.18
N LEU A 263 -29.48 15.43 -25.36
CA LEU A 263 -30.30 16.65 -25.47
C LEU A 263 -31.67 16.56 -24.75
N PRO A 264 -32.43 15.46 -24.79
CA PRO A 264 -33.65 15.33 -23.99
C PRO A 264 -33.39 15.45 -22.48
N MET A 265 -32.36 14.77 -21.95
CA MET A 265 -31.99 14.86 -20.54
C MET A 265 -31.64 16.32 -20.16
N MET A 266 -30.87 17.02 -21.00
CA MET A 266 -30.51 18.42 -20.77
C MET A 266 -31.73 19.36 -20.80
N ALA A 267 -32.68 19.13 -21.70
CA ALA A 267 -33.92 19.93 -21.77
C ALA A 267 -34.78 19.74 -20.51
N THR A 268 -34.97 18.50 -20.06
CA THR A 268 -35.71 18.19 -18.82
C THR A 268 -35.03 18.79 -17.58
N LEU A 269 -33.70 18.66 -17.47
CA LEU A 269 -32.94 19.25 -16.36
C LEU A 269 -33.01 20.78 -16.34
N TYR A 270 -32.92 21.43 -17.51
CA TYR A 270 -33.07 22.88 -17.64
C TYR A 270 -34.47 23.35 -17.21
N ARG A 271 -35.53 22.64 -17.63
CA ARG A 271 -36.93 22.89 -17.22
C ARG A 271 -37.10 22.86 -15.70
N LEU A 272 -36.55 21.85 -15.02
CA LEU A 272 -36.61 21.74 -13.56
C LEU A 272 -35.70 22.75 -12.83
N GLY A 273 -34.56 23.09 -13.42
CA GLY A 273 -33.63 24.11 -12.90
C GLY A 273 -34.13 25.56 -13.02
N ASN A 274 -35.19 25.83 -13.80
CA ASN A 274 -35.64 27.18 -14.15
C ASN A 274 -36.10 28.06 -12.97
N GLN A 275 -36.19 27.54 -11.75
CA GLN A 275 -36.42 28.37 -10.55
C GLN A 275 -35.14 28.97 -9.96
N LEU A 276 -33.95 28.52 -10.39
CA LEU A 276 -32.64 28.97 -9.94
C LEU A 276 -31.76 29.54 -11.07
N LEU A 277 -32.12 29.28 -12.33
CA LEU A 277 -31.48 29.84 -13.51
C LEU A 277 -31.98 31.27 -13.81
N THR A 278 -31.20 32.03 -14.58
CA THR A 278 -31.57 33.38 -15.01
C THR A 278 -32.25 33.37 -16.37
N ASP A 279 -33.37 34.09 -16.53
CA ASP A 279 -34.06 34.31 -17.81
C ASP A 279 -33.27 35.22 -18.80
N LEU A 280 -32.05 35.64 -18.43
CA LEU A 280 -31.20 36.55 -19.19
C LEU A 280 -30.47 35.82 -20.32
N VAL A 281 -30.84 36.13 -21.56
CA VAL A 281 -30.26 35.53 -22.78
C VAL A 281 -29.00 36.27 -23.27
N ASP A 282 -28.88 37.58 -22.98
CA ASP A 282 -27.82 38.44 -23.49
C ASP A 282 -26.98 39.07 -22.36
N ASN A 283 -25.66 38.95 -22.47
CA ASN A 283 -24.69 39.54 -21.56
C ASN A 283 -24.71 41.08 -21.56
N ASN A 284 -25.30 41.73 -22.57
CA ASN A 284 -25.51 43.19 -22.59
C ASN A 284 -26.34 43.70 -21.40
N TYR A 285 -27.13 42.84 -20.73
CA TYR A 285 -27.79 43.16 -19.46
C TYR A 285 -26.79 43.61 -18.37
N PHE A 286 -25.57 43.06 -18.37
CA PHE A 286 -24.52 43.38 -17.40
C PHE A 286 -23.65 44.59 -17.79
N TYR A 287 -24.12 45.44 -18.71
CA TYR A 287 -23.42 46.68 -19.05
C TYR A 287 -23.26 47.58 -17.81
N LEU A 288 -22.01 47.98 -17.52
CA LEU A 288 -21.59 48.66 -16.28
C LEU A 288 -21.77 47.85 -14.97
N PHE A 289 -22.21 46.59 -15.06
CA PHE A 289 -22.37 45.65 -13.93
C PHE A 289 -21.46 44.41 -14.08
N ASP A 290 -20.37 44.55 -14.82
CA ASP A 290 -19.37 43.50 -15.05
C ASP A 290 -18.12 43.67 -14.15
N THR A 291 -17.31 42.62 -14.04
CA THR A 291 -16.10 42.62 -13.21
C THR A 291 -15.10 43.72 -13.59
N LYS A 292 -15.06 44.16 -14.85
CA LYS A 292 -14.19 45.26 -15.29
C LYS A 292 -14.72 46.60 -14.79
N SER A 293 -16.02 46.84 -14.90
CA SER A 293 -16.67 48.06 -14.43
C SER A 293 -16.53 48.23 -12.92
N PHE A 294 -16.72 47.16 -12.13
CA PHE A 294 -16.41 47.19 -10.70
C PHE A 294 -14.92 47.39 -10.38
N SER A 295 -14.02 46.90 -11.23
CA SER A 295 -12.57 47.14 -11.07
C SER A 295 -12.20 48.60 -11.36
N LEU A 296 -12.87 49.24 -12.32
CA LEU A 296 -12.72 50.67 -12.64
C LEU A 296 -13.34 51.56 -11.55
N GLN A 297 -14.47 51.16 -10.96
CA GLN A 297 -15.10 51.88 -9.84
C GLN A 297 -14.26 51.86 -8.55
N LYS A 298 -13.33 50.90 -8.43
CA LYS A 298 -12.49 50.70 -7.23
C LYS A 298 -11.15 51.47 -7.29
N LEU A 299 -10.82 52.06 -8.45
CA LEU A 299 -9.59 52.83 -8.68
C LEU A 299 -9.78 54.32 -8.36
#